data_AF-A0A1V1PT51-F1
#
_entry.id   AF-A0A1V1PT51-F1
#
_cell.length_a   1.000
_cell.length_b   1.000
_cell.length_c   1.000
_cell.angle_alpha   90.00
_cell.angle_beta   90.00
_cell.angle_gamma   90.00
#
_symmetry.space_group_name_H-M   'P 1'
#
loop_
_entity.id
_entity.type
_entity.pdbx_description
1 polymer ?
#
loop_
_entity_poly.entity_id
_entity_poly.type
_entity_poly.pdbx_seq_one_letter_code
_entity_poly.pdbx_strand_id
1 'polypeptide(L)'
;MPEDLKRPRRAERERSTGLKVPFARCGDGVARHVAAVENRAMGPFHCLDCGEALALRRPSKRRPHFTHRPDSNCAGETALHRYAKELLAREKKLTVPELRLSEDGVVEIVCPAGEHVFESVSIEQAIDAFQPDAIAHLKTARLAVEFCVTHAVDAIKTAKVINGDISMLEIDLSKIRAGRLDDAALDHAVLHTAPRKWIHHRRQGEAAESLRTQVEAKRRVRGKRLAAHIGRKGAAVAPPNWRDDAMDAVREAVLDAHVGVDVAGSHWFGVTPRIWQAAALDVFVIQPSQTFSPGAELSVKGKWPNERDLSSALPAWMIRSDLSQYGLDRLQEAGFDKARFATPHAAIWNYLEELAKCGLLQRKPGAFFVIAPGLHGMLHRRARMRRSVIALLQAAEHPDPERAFSTWASSPGFEGQTPAKLIDTGGERHDALASRIRAIEKMSRGNGRDITGDLCGLPLDRIRDHHIARIAAEDEARTRKEEETGRQRRRRLQSLAEQALGDASANWLAGTVGDAGIAMLDWAEQSDANFAHSERRLWKEVDDREKRLAAEQQVAGLRAKLTAAAEHAFRDPEKARVFLNAAHPGLRGDRPLAFCNSEPALALLLRLLPKR
;
A
#
# COMPACT_ATOMS: atom_id res chain seq x y z
N MET A 1 -104.33 -6.62 63.59
CA MET A 1 -103.52 -7.76 64.10
C MET A 1 -102.07 -7.32 64.06
N PRO A 2 -101.35 -7.38 65.19
CA PRO A 2 -100.87 -6.15 65.83
C PRO A 2 -99.36 -6.13 66.17
N GLU A 3 -98.93 -4.93 66.61
CA GLU A 3 -97.97 -4.66 67.70
C GLU A 3 -96.46 -4.87 67.47
N ASP A 4 -95.82 -3.74 67.15
CA ASP A 4 -94.75 -3.13 67.94
C ASP A 4 -94.66 -3.65 69.40
N LEU A 5 -93.45 -4.03 69.83
CA LEU A 5 -92.91 -3.68 71.15
C LEU A 5 -91.39 -3.96 71.25
N LYS A 6 -90.64 -2.85 71.19
CA LYS A 6 -89.25 -2.73 71.67
C LYS A 6 -89.15 -3.08 73.17
N ARG A 7 -88.09 -3.80 73.55
CA ARG A 7 -87.07 -3.45 74.58
C ARG A 7 -86.13 -4.64 74.89
N PRO A 8 -84.90 -4.46 75.41
CA PRO A 8 -84.01 -3.29 75.33
C PRO A 8 -82.56 -3.63 74.91
N ARG A 9 -81.85 -2.57 74.52
CA ARG A 9 -80.41 -2.49 74.22
C ARG A 9 -79.55 -3.07 75.36
N ARG A 10 -78.59 -3.95 75.04
CA ARG A 10 -77.36 -4.11 75.83
C ARG A 10 -76.32 -3.14 75.30
N ALA A 11 -75.90 -2.25 76.18
CA ALA A 11 -74.93 -1.17 76.03
C ALA A 11 -73.84 -1.43 74.98
N GLU A 12 -73.80 -0.60 73.95
CA GLU A 12 -72.57 -0.31 73.22
C GLU A 12 -71.56 0.25 74.21
N ARG A 13 -70.57 -0.58 74.58
CA ARG A 13 -69.34 -0.08 75.20
C ARG A 13 -68.68 0.85 74.20
N GLU A 14 -68.67 2.14 74.51
CA GLU A 14 -67.80 3.13 73.89
C GLU A 14 -66.38 2.56 73.77
N ARG A 15 -65.94 2.37 72.52
CA ARG A 15 -64.56 1.99 72.23
C ARG A 15 -63.72 3.24 72.42
N SER A 16 -63.17 3.43 73.61
CA SER A 16 -62.11 4.40 73.80
C SER A 16 -60.90 3.97 72.97
N THR A 17 -60.55 4.78 71.96
CA THR A 17 -59.49 4.50 71.00
C THR A 17 -58.22 5.24 71.39
N GLY A 18 -57.73 5.00 72.61
CA GLY A 18 -56.43 5.52 73.02
C GLY A 18 -55.31 4.99 72.12
N LEU A 19 -54.30 5.84 71.86
CA LEU A 19 -53.11 5.48 71.08
C LEU A 19 -52.44 4.22 71.64
N LYS A 20 -52.11 3.27 70.75
CA LYS A 20 -51.49 1.99 71.11
C LYS A 20 -50.01 2.04 70.80
N VAL A 21 -49.19 1.65 71.76
CA VAL A 21 -47.73 1.57 71.61
C VAL A 21 -47.23 0.17 71.95
N PRO A 22 -46.18 -0.32 71.27
CA PRO A 22 -45.71 -1.69 71.45
C PRO A 22 -44.65 -1.85 72.54
N PHE A 23 -44.14 -0.75 73.11
CA PHE A 23 -43.13 -0.77 74.18
C PHE A 23 -43.47 0.30 75.23
N ALA A 24 -42.93 0.11 76.43
CA ALA A 24 -43.09 1.01 77.57
C ALA A 24 -41.88 0.94 78.49
N ARG A 25 -41.64 1.99 79.26
CA ARG A 25 -40.75 1.96 80.42
C ARG A 25 -41.44 1.22 81.55
N CYS A 26 -40.81 0.14 82.03
CA CYS A 26 -41.30 -0.65 83.15
C CYS A 26 -40.97 0.02 84.51
N GLY A 27 -41.49 -0.53 85.60
CA GLY A 27 -41.29 0.01 86.95
C GLY A 27 -39.83 0.00 87.43
N ASP A 28 -39.00 -0.86 86.84
CA ASP A 28 -37.55 -0.90 87.05
C ASP A 28 -36.77 0.10 86.18
N GLY A 29 -37.48 0.94 85.42
CA GLY A 29 -36.89 1.95 84.56
C GLY A 29 -36.45 1.45 83.19
N VAL A 30 -36.55 0.15 82.88
CA VAL A 30 -36.09 -0.43 81.61
C VAL A 30 -37.20 -0.38 80.55
N ALA A 31 -36.87 0.13 79.36
CA ALA A 31 -37.76 0.05 78.19
C ALA A 31 -37.83 -1.40 77.67
N ARG A 32 -39.05 -1.92 77.53
CA ARG A 32 -39.30 -3.27 77.01
C ARG A 32 -40.41 -3.28 75.98
N HIS A 33 -40.28 -4.12 74.95
CA HIS A 33 -41.42 -4.49 74.12
C HIS A 33 -42.47 -5.24 74.95
N VAL A 34 -43.74 -5.09 74.60
CA VAL A 34 -44.87 -5.70 75.32
C VAL A 34 -44.80 -7.24 75.36
N ALA A 35 -44.09 -7.85 74.40
CA ALA A 35 -43.86 -9.29 74.38
C ALA A 35 -42.90 -9.76 75.49
N ALA A 36 -41.97 -8.91 75.94
CA ALA A 36 -41.01 -9.20 77.03
C ALA A 36 -41.56 -8.87 78.42
N VAL A 37 -42.80 -8.39 78.51
CA VAL A 37 -43.47 -8.13 79.78
C VAL A 37 -44.20 -9.41 80.16
N GLU A 38 -43.85 -10.03 81.27
CA GLU A 38 -44.38 -11.32 81.70
C GLU A 38 -45.68 -11.16 82.49
N ASN A 39 -45.75 -10.18 83.39
CA ASN A 39 -46.91 -9.93 84.24
C ASN A 39 -47.08 -8.42 84.56
N ARG A 40 -48.20 -8.06 85.18
CA ARG A 40 -48.53 -6.65 85.50
C ARG A 40 -47.65 -6.05 86.60
N ALA A 41 -46.96 -6.85 87.41
CA ALA A 41 -46.11 -6.38 88.49
C ALA A 41 -44.81 -5.72 87.98
N MET A 42 -44.47 -5.91 86.70
CA MET A 42 -43.40 -5.17 86.03
C MET A 42 -43.74 -3.70 85.75
N GLY A 43 -44.98 -3.28 86.03
CA GLY A 43 -45.36 -1.88 86.01
C GLY A 43 -44.85 -1.12 87.25
N PRO A 44 -45.20 0.17 87.39
CA PRO A 44 -46.01 0.97 86.48
C PRO A 44 -45.36 1.12 85.09
N PHE A 45 -46.19 1.13 84.05
CA PHE A 45 -45.74 1.27 82.66
C PHE A 45 -45.89 2.72 82.22
N HIS A 46 -44.85 3.30 81.63
CA HIS A 46 -44.86 4.67 81.15
C HIS A 46 -44.51 4.75 79.66
N CYS A 47 -45.14 5.66 78.94
CA CYS A 47 -44.85 5.88 77.53
C CYS A 47 -43.42 6.40 77.35
N LEU A 48 -42.69 5.86 76.37
CA LEU A 48 -41.34 6.33 76.08
C LEU A 48 -41.34 7.75 75.51
N ASP A 49 -42.39 8.17 74.80
CA ASP A 49 -42.50 9.51 74.21
C ASP A 49 -42.93 10.57 75.25
N CYS A 50 -44.18 10.50 75.73
CA CYS A 50 -44.76 11.52 76.62
C CYS A 50 -44.59 11.26 78.12
N GLY A 51 -44.14 10.08 78.54
CA GLY A 51 -44.02 9.70 79.96
C GLY A 51 -45.34 9.36 80.67
N GLU A 52 -46.49 9.49 80.01
CA GLU A 52 -47.80 9.18 80.61
C GLU A 52 -47.91 7.69 81.01
N ALA A 53 -48.69 7.43 82.06
CA ALA A 53 -48.98 6.07 82.50
C ALA A 53 -49.79 5.29 81.45
N LEU A 54 -49.33 4.08 81.15
CA LEU A 54 -49.89 3.19 80.14
C LEU A 54 -50.62 2.00 80.76
N ALA A 55 -51.72 1.60 80.13
CA ALA A 55 -52.42 0.37 80.49
C ALA A 55 -51.92 -0.82 79.65
N LEU A 56 -51.39 -1.86 80.30
CA LEU A 56 -51.08 -3.12 79.64
C LEU A 56 -52.38 -3.85 79.21
N ARG A 57 -52.50 -4.11 77.90
CA ARG A 57 -53.63 -4.84 77.28
C ARG A 57 -53.12 -6.13 76.63
N ARG A 58 -53.68 -7.27 77.06
CA ARG A 58 -53.44 -8.61 76.48
C ARG A 58 -54.74 -9.24 76.00
N PRO A 59 -55.31 -8.78 74.89
CA PRO A 59 -56.53 -9.37 74.32
C PRO A 59 -56.26 -10.76 73.75
N SER A 60 -57.21 -11.69 73.85
CA SER A 60 -57.05 -13.08 73.38
C SER A 60 -56.92 -13.25 71.86
N LYS A 61 -57.39 -12.28 71.07
CA LYS A 61 -57.43 -12.34 69.59
C LYS A 61 -56.61 -11.25 68.89
N ARG A 62 -55.84 -10.44 69.63
CA ARG A 62 -55.01 -9.36 69.07
C ARG A 62 -53.66 -9.35 69.78
N ARG A 63 -52.66 -8.71 69.17
CA ARG A 63 -51.34 -8.57 69.79
C ARG A 63 -51.44 -7.83 71.13
N PRO A 64 -50.71 -8.28 72.16
CA PRO A 64 -50.47 -7.49 73.34
C PRO A 64 -49.98 -6.09 72.97
N HIS A 65 -50.42 -5.08 73.70
CA HIS A 65 -49.99 -3.69 73.50
C HIS A 65 -50.20 -2.88 74.76
N PHE A 66 -49.57 -1.72 74.81
CA PHE A 66 -49.89 -0.68 75.78
C PHE A 66 -50.87 0.31 75.17
N THR A 67 -51.71 0.91 76.01
CA THR A 67 -52.71 1.90 75.58
C THR A 67 -52.63 3.12 76.46
N HIS A 68 -52.55 4.29 75.84
CA HIS A 68 -52.70 5.57 76.51
C HIS A 68 -54.12 5.75 77.04
N ARG A 69 -54.31 6.75 77.90
CA ARG A 69 -55.66 7.22 78.22
C ARG A 69 -56.32 7.82 76.96
N PRO A 70 -57.65 7.78 76.83
CA PRO A 70 -58.34 8.20 75.61
C PRO A 70 -58.12 9.67 75.24
N ASP A 71 -57.79 10.50 76.22
CA ASP A 71 -57.54 11.95 76.17
C ASP A 71 -56.05 12.32 76.05
N SER A 72 -55.17 11.33 75.80
CA SER A 72 -53.74 11.58 75.61
C SER A 72 -53.46 12.36 74.33
N ASN A 73 -52.60 13.37 74.44
CA ASN A 73 -52.09 14.14 73.30
C ASN A 73 -50.77 13.57 72.73
N CYS A 74 -50.38 12.36 73.14
CA CYS A 74 -49.17 11.71 72.64
C CYS A 74 -49.33 11.33 71.17
N ALA A 75 -48.35 11.72 70.33
CA ALA A 75 -48.28 11.30 68.94
C ALA A 75 -47.60 9.92 68.77
N GLY A 76 -46.71 9.54 69.70
CA GLY A 76 -46.01 8.26 69.69
C GLY A 76 -44.87 8.19 68.67
N GLU A 77 -44.53 9.31 68.03
CA GLU A 77 -43.56 9.40 66.93
C GLU A 77 -42.12 9.14 67.40
N THR A 78 -41.76 9.62 68.60
CA THR A 78 -40.40 9.48 69.15
C THR A 78 -40.20 8.18 69.92
N ALA A 79 -41.25 7.39 70.06
CA ALA A 79 -41.25 6.26 70.97
C ALA A 79 -40.28 5.15 70.48
N LEU A 80 -40.23 4.88 69.18
CA LEU A 80 -39.29 3.92 68.56
C LEU A 80 -37.86 4.47 68.59
N HIS A 81 -37.70 5.78 68.41
CA HIS A 81 -36.42 6.47 68.47
C HIS A 81 -35.76 6.31 69.84
N ARG A 82 -36.52 6.57 70.92
CA ARG A 82 -36.06 6.38 72.30
C ARG A 82 -35.77 4.91 72.63
N TYR A 83 -36.64 3.99 72.18
CA TYR A 83 -36.39 2.55 72.31
C TYR A 83 -35.04 2.14 71.71
N ALA A 84 -34.74 2.59 70.49
CA ALA A 84 -33.50 2.24 69.80
C ALA A 84 -32.24 2.77 70.52
N LYS A 85 -32.29 4.00 71.05
CA LYS A 85 -31.22 4.59 71.86
C LYS A 85 -30.94 3.76 73.11
N GLU A 86 -31.99 3.45 73.87
CA GLU A 86 -31.89 2.67 75.10
C GLU A 86 -31.43 1.23 74.85
N LEU A 87 -31.91 0.63 73.75
CA LEU A 87 -31.48 -0.70 73.33
C LEU A 87 -29.98 -0.74 73.02
N LEU A 88 -29.48 0.21 72.22
CA LEU A 88 -28.04 0.29 71.94
C LEU A 88 -27.23 0.49 73.22
N ALA A 89 -27.72 1.31 74.16
CA ALA A 89 -27.04 1.53 75.42
C ALA A 89 -27.00 0.31 76.35
N ARG A 90 -28.06 -0.51 76.31
CA ARG A 90 -28.16 -1.77 77.04
C ARG A 90 -27.26 -2.85 76.44
N GLU A 91 -27.41 -3.10 75.14
CA GLU A 91 -26.75 -4.22 74.46
C GLU A 91 -25.29 -3.93 74.12
N LYS A 92 -24.93 -2.64 73.99
CA LYS A 92 -23.56 -2.17 73.67
C LYS A 92 -22.94 -2.89 72.47
N LYS A 93 -23.77 -3.26 71.49
CA LYS A 93 -23.33 -3.90 70.26
C LYS A 93 -24.13 -3.41 69.08
N LEU A 94 -23.53 -3.40 67.89
CA LEU A 94 -24.16 -2.90 66.67
C LEU A 94 -23.44 -3.46 65.44
N THR A 95 -24.18 -3.90 64.42
CA THR A 95 -23.57 -4.20 63.12
C THR A 95 -23.32 -2.92 62.33
N VAL A 96 -22.13 -2.77 61.76
CA VAL A 96 -21.80 -1.66 60.86
C VAL A 96 -21.69 -2.17 59.42
N PRO A 97 -22.06 -1.37 58.41
CA PRO A 97 -21.91 -1.74 57.01
C PRO A 97 -20.45 -1.58 56.56
N GLU A 98 -20.07 -2.30 55.49
CA GLU A 98 -18.77 -2.10 54.84
C GLU A 98 -18.68 -0.69 54.27
N LEU A 99 -17.54 -0.04 54.49
CA LEU A 99 -17.11 1.13 53.75
C LEU A 99 -15.90 0.77 52.92
N ARG A 100 -16.03 0.87 51.59
CA ARG A 100 -14.93 0.68 50.66
C ARG A 100 -14.84 1.82 49.66
N LEU A 101 -13.62 2.10 49.22
CA LEU A 101 -13.32 3.02 48.13
C LEU A 101 -12.78 2.20 46.95
N SER A 102 -13.11 2.59 45.72
CA SER A 102 -12.62 1.87 44.53
C SER A 102 -12.35 2.80 43.36
N GLU A 103 -11.19 2.65 42.73
CA GLU A 103 -10.78 3.41 41.54
C GLU A 103 -9.81 2.57 40.69
N ASP A 104 -9.93 2.61 39.35
CA ASP A 104 -9.06 1.88 38.40
C ASP A 104 -8.84 0.38 38.75
N GLY A 105 -9.91 -0.26 39.26
CA GLY A 105 -9.90 -1.66 39.69
C GLY A 105 -8.99 -1.93 40.90
N VAL A 106 -8.64 -0.91 41.68
CA VAL A 106 -8.08 -1.02 43.03
C VAL A 106 -9.20 -0.79 44.02
N VAL A 107 -9.24 -1.58 45.09
CA VAL A 107 -10.26 -1.49 46.14
C VAL A 107 -9.56 -1.37 47.48
N GLU A 108 -9.95 -0.37 48.27
CA GLU A 108 -9.48 -0.13 49.63
C GLU A 108 -10.68 -0.29 50.59
N ILE A 109 -10.59 -1.22 51.54
CA ILE A 109 -11.62 -1.41 52.57
C ILE A 109 -11.30 -0.49 53.75
N VAL A 110 -12.11 0.55 53.95
CA VAL A 110 -11.97 1.51 55.05
C VAL A 110 -12.46 0.91 56.36
N CYS A 111 -13.60 0.23 56.31
CA CYS A 111 -14.23 -0.46 57.43
C CYS A 111 -14.92 -1.73 56.90
N PRO A 112 -14.55 -2.94 57.37
CA PRO A 112 -15.27 -4.15 56.99
C PRO A 112 -16.68 -4.16 57.61
N ALA A 113 -17.63 -4.81 56.95
CA ALA A 113 -18.92 -5.09 57.58
C ALA A 113 -18.72 -6.03 58.77
N GLY A 114 -19.40 -5.77 59.89
CA GLY A 114 -19.25 -6.62 61.07
C GLY A 114 -20.03 -6.13 62.28
N GLU A 115 -20.18 -7.01 63.27
CA GLU A 115 -20.70 -6.65 64.59
C GLU A 115 -19.57 -6.03 65.43
N HIS A 116 -19.86 -4.89 66.05
CA HIS A 116 -18.95 -4.21 66.96
C HIS A 116 -19.54 -4.19 68.36
N VAL A 117 -18.71 -4.49 69.34
CA VAL A 117 -19.03 -4.38 70.78
C VAL A 117 -18.35 -3.13 71.34
N PHE A 118 -19.06 -2.41 72.20
CA PHE A 118 -18.67 -1.12 72.78
C PHE A 118 -18.44 -1.24 74.28
N GLU A 119 -17.51 -0.45 74.81
CA GLU A 119 -17.22 -0.39 76.26
C GLU A 119 -18.39 0.29 77.00
N SER A 120 -18.88 1.37 76.40
CA SER A 120 -20.04 2.13 76.88
C SER A 120 -20.75 2.79 75.71
N VAL A 121 -21.98 3.23 75.97
CA VAL A 121 -22.78 4.02 75.04
C VAL A 121 -23.44 5.14 75.83
N SER A 122 -23.27 6.37 75.37
CA SER A 122 -23.90 7.56 75.94
C SER A 122 -25.04 8.01 75.03
N ILE A 123 -26.23 8.19 75.57
CA ILE A 123 -27.41 8.65 74.82
C ILE A 123 -27.48 10.18 74.92
N GLU A 124 -27.78 10.86 73.82
CA GLU A 124 -28.03 12.31 73.78
C GLU A 124 -26.92 13.13 74.46
N GLN A 125 -25.67 12.70 74.35
CA GLN A 125 -24.52 13.46 74.83
C GLN A 125 -24.00 14.35 73.70
N ALA A 126 -23.80 15.64 73.98
CA ALA A 126 -23.21 16.56 73.00
C ALA A 126 -21.73 16.21 72.73
N ILE A 127 -21.33 16.26 71.46
CA ILE A 127 -19.92 16.22 71.03
C ILE A 127 -19.63 17.48 70.22
N ASP A 128 -18.77 18.32 70.77
CA ASP A 128 -18.30 19.56 70.14
C ASP A 128 -19.48 20.42 69.62
N ALA A 129 -19.71 20.42 68.31
CA ALA A 129 -20.69 21.28 67.63
C ALA A 129 -22.08 20.63 67.39
N PHE A 130 -22.27 19.35 67.71
CA PHE A 130 -23.53 18.64 67.49
C PHE A 130 -23.83 17.59 68.57
N GLN A 131 -25.07 17.10 68.61
CA GLN A 131 -25.50 16.06 69.54
C GLN A 131 -26.05 14.89 68.71
N PRO A 132 -25.36 13.73 68.66
CA PRO A 132 -25.92 12.51 68.08
C PRO A 132 -26.93 11.86 69.02
N ASP A 133 -27.76 10.96 68.48
CA ASP A 133 -28.67 10.17 69.29
C ASP A 133 -27.96 9.27 70.30
N ALA A 134 -26.86 8.67 69.88
CA ALA A 134 -25.99 7.90 70.74
C ALA A 134 -24.51 8.04 70.34
N ILE A 135 -23.63 7.92 71.33
CA ILE A 135 -22.18 7.83 71.15
C ILE A 135 -21.76 6.48 71.68
N ALA A 136 -21.32 5.60 70.79
CA ALA A 136 -20.75 4.32 71.16
C ALA A 136 -19.24 4.44 71.33
N HIS A 137 -18.73 4.10 72.52
CA HIS A 137 -17.33 4.23 72.88
C HIS A 137 -16.59 2.91 72.65
N LEU A 138 -15.53 2.98 71.86
CA LEU A 138 -14.54 1.92 71.65
C LEU A 138 -13.25 2.31 72.36
N LYS A 139 -12.38 1.32 72.60
CA LYS A 139 -11.09 1.51 73.26
C LYS A 139 -10.25 2.68 72.72
N THR A 140 -10.33 2.93 71.40
CA THR A 140 -9.51 3.93 70.69
C THR A 140 -10.32 4.85 69.77
N ALA A 141 -11.65 4.82 69.88
CA ALA A 141 -12.53 5.51 68.94
C ALA A 141 -13.91 5.81 69.54
N ARG A 142 -14.65 6.68 68.87
CA ARG A 142 -16.07 6.90 69.14
C ARG A 142 -16.83 6.76 67.83
N LEU A 143 -18.01 6.15 67.91
CA LEU A 143 -18.95 6.05 66.80
C LEU A 143 -20.20 6.82 67.19
N ALA A 144 -20.47 7.92 66.50
CA ALA A 144 -21.76 8.59 66.58
C ALA A 144 -22.80 7.74 65.83
N VAL A 145 -23.97 7.55 66.43
CA VAL A 145 -25.08 6.82 65.82
C VAL A 145 -26.28 7.72 65.80
N GLU A 146 -26.92 7.83 64.64
CA GLU A 146 -28.21 8.49 64.47
C GLU A 146 -29.26 7.47 64.05
N PHE A 147 -30.45 7.54 64.65
CA PHE A 147 -31.59 6.70 64.31
C PHE A 147 -32.63 7.54 63.56
N CYS A 148 -32.79 7.31 62.26
CA CYS A 148 -33.78 7.99 61.44
C CYS A 148 -35.14 7.29 61.58
N VAL A 149 -36.14 7.96 62.15
CA VAL A 149 -37.55 7.49 62.13
C VAL A 149 -38.38 8.31 61.14
N THR A 150 -38.20 9.64 61.17
CA THR A 150 -38.92 10.58 60.30
C THR A 150 -37.97 11.44 59.47
N HIS A 151 -36.92 11.98 60.09
CA HIS A 151 -35.95 12.84 59.44
C HIS A 151 -34.57 12.18 59.40
N ALA A 152 -34.01 12.14 58.20
CA ALA A 152 -32.62 11.73 58.01
C ALA A 152 -31.66 12.84 58.46
N VAL A 153 -30.40 12.46 58.69
CA VAL A 153 -29.30 13.40 58.95
C VAL A 153 -29.21 14.42 57.81
N ASP A 154 -29.33 15.69 58.14
CA ASP A 154 -29.30 16.79 57.17
C ASP A 154 -27.87 17.22 56.80
N ALA A 155 -27.77 18.15 55.84
CA ALA A 155 -26.49 18.66 55.36
C ALA A 155 -25.72 19.46 56.43
N ILE A 156 -26.42 20.17 57.33
CA ILE A 156 -25.79 20.97 58.39
C ILE A 156 -25.10 20.05 59.39
N LYS A 157 -25.79 18.99 59.83
CA LYS A 157 -25.24 17.97 60.73
C LYS A 157 -24.12 17.20 60.04
N THR A 158 -24.29 16.83 58.78
CA THR A 158 -23.24 16.17 57.98
C THR A 158 -21.95 17.00 57.95
N ALA A 159 -22.04 18.31 57.69
CA ALA A 159 -20.88 19.19 57.69
C ALA A 159 -20.17 19.27 59.06
N LYS A 160 -20.94 19.31 60.16
CA LYS A 160 -20.38 19.29 61.51
C LYS A 160 -19.67 17.98 61.84
N VAL A 161 -20.21 16.85 61.40
CA VAL A 161 -19.60 15.52 61.58
C VAL A 161 -18.28 15.41 60.82
N ILE A 162 -18.26 15.88 59.57
CA ILE A 162 -17.04 15.91 58.74
C ILE A 162 -15.99 16.80 59.39
N ASN A 163 -16.36 18.01 59.82
CA ASN A 163 -15.43 18.94 60.45
C ASN A 163 -14.88 18.44 61.80
N GLY A 164 -15.69 17.71 62.57
CA GLY A 164 -15.26 17.09 63.83
C GLY A 164 -14.46 15.80 63.65
N ASP A 165 -14.34 15.29 62.42
CA ASP A 165 -13.70 14.03 62.07
C ASP A 165 -14.15 12.81 62.91
N ILE A 166 -15.45 12.75 63.20
CA ILE A 166 -16.06 11.66 63.98
C ILE A 166 -16.77 10.69 63.05
N SER A 167 -16.49 9.39 63.17
CA SER A 167 -17.25 8.37 62.45
C SER A 167 -18.72 8.42 62.87
N MET A 168 -19.63 8.55 61.91
CA MET A 168 -21.07 8.55 62.14
C MET A 168 -21.79 7.54 61.26
N LEU A 169 -22.63 6.74 61.90
CA LEU A 169 -23.54 5.81 61.24
C LEU A 169 -24.98 6.30 61.39
N GLU A 170 -25.70 6.40 60.28
CA GLU A 170 -27.15 6.58 60.31
C GLU A 170 -27.83 5.21 60.13
N ILE A 171 -28.82 4.91 60.97
CA ILE A 171 -29.65 3.70 60.94
C ILE A 171 -31.09 4.12 60.64
N ASP A 172 -31.61 3.65 59.52
CA ASP A 172 -32.96 3.98 59.05
C ASP A 172 -33.99 3.01 59.64
N LEU A 173 -34.75 3.51 60.62
CA LEU A 173 -35.86 2.84 61.26
C LEU A 173 -37.22 3.28 60.69
N SER A 174 -37.27 4.17 59.70
CA SER A 174 -38.52 4.74 59.17
C SER A 174 -39.52 3.70 58.64
N LYS A 175 -39.00 2.54 58.18
CA LYS A 175 -39.79 1.41 57.67
C LYS A 175 -40.09 0.36 58.73
N ILE A 176 -39.57 0.48 59.95
CA ILE A 176 -39.77 -0.47 61.04
C ILE A 176 -41.14 -0.23 61.68
N ARG A 177 -42.04 -1.19 61.49
CA ARG A 177 -43.36 -1.20 62.15
C ARG A 177 -43.29 -1.95 63.46
N ALA A 178 -42.80 -1.29 64.52
CA ALA A 178 -42.52 -1.93 65.82
C ALA A 178 -43.68 -2.79 66.37
N GLY A 179 -44.93 -2.35 66.26
CA GLY A 179 -46.09 -3.14 66.73
C GLY A 179 -46.40 -4.41 65.94
N ARG A 180 -45.70 -4.65 64.83
CA ARG A 180 -45.79 -5.89 64.03
C ARG A 180 -44.63 -6.85 64.28
N LEU A 181 -43.64 -6.46 65.05
CA LEU A 181 -42.52 -7.31 65.43
C LEU A 181 -42.73 -7.83 66.87
N ASP A 182 -42.03 -8.91 67.22
CA ASP A 182 -41.83 -9.27 68.63
C ASP A 182 -40.53 -8.60 69.14
N ASP A 183 -40.20 -8.86 70.41
CA ASP A 183 -39.05 -8.23 71.08
C ASP A 183 -37.72 -8.56 70.37
N ALA A 184 -37.46 -9.86 70.16
CA ALA A 184 -36.23 -10.32 69.54
C ALA A 184 -36.08 -9.83 68.08
N ALA A 185 -37.17 -9.83 67.29
CA ALA A 185 -37.12 -9.35 65.91
C ALA A 185 -36.94 -7.82 65.83
N LEU A 186 -37.53 -7.06 66.76
CA LEU A 186 -37.32 -5.61 66.83
C LEU A 186 -35.88 -5.28 67.22
N ASP A 187 -35.35 -5.95 68.25
CA ASP A 187 -33.97 -5.76 68.69
C ASP A 187 -32.99 -6.11 67.59
N HIS A 188 -33.19 -7.25 66.93
CA HIS A 188 -32.38 -7.65 65.80
C HIS A 188 -32.46 -6.66 64.63
N ALA A 189 -33.65 -6.10 64.36
CA ALA A 189 -33.81 -5.09 63.33
C ALA A 189 -33.00 -3.82 63.63
N VAL A 190 -33.11 -3.29 64.85
CA VAL A 190 -32.39 -2.06 65.27
C VAL A 190 -30.88 -2.30 65.30
N LEU A 191 -30.44 -3.44 65.82
CA LEU A 191 -29.03 -3.72 66.08
C LEU A 191 -28.29 -4.28 64.87
N HIS A 192 -28.97 -4.94 63.92
CA HIS A 192 -28.30 -5.70 62.85
C HIS A 192 -28.81 -5.41 61.43
N THR A 193 -30.12 -5.40 61.18
CA THR A 193 -30.64 -5.52 59.80
C THR A 193 -31.32 -4.29 59.21
N ALA A 194 -31.68 -3.29 60.00
CA ALA A 194 -32.20 -2.03 59.46
C ALA A 194 -31.19 -1.40 58.49
N PRO A 195 -31.61 -0.73 57.39
CA PRO A 195 -30.68 -0.07 56.49
C PRO A 195 -29.76 0.91 57.22
N ARG A 196 -28.46 0.88 56.89
CA ARG A 196 -27.46 1.71 57.57
C ARG A 196 -26.50 2.27 56.54
N LYS A 197 -26.05 3.49 56.77
CA LYS A 197 -25.03 4.13 55.92
C LYS A 197 -24.09 4.98 56.76
N TRP A 198 -22.84 5.01 56.33
CA TRP A 198 -21.86 5.95 56.85
C TRP A 198 -22.22 7.35 56.38
N ILE A 199 -22.35 8.28 57.33
CA ILE A 199 -22.41 9.73 57.03
C ILE A 199 -21.00 10.26 56.85
N HIS A 200 -20.09 9.83 57.73
CA HIS A 200 -18.65 10.08 57.66
C HIS A 200 -17.92 8.93 58.34
N HIS A 201 -16.70 8.65 57.91
CA HIS A 201 -15.81 7.74 58.62
C HIS A 201 -14.43 8.38 58.71
N ARG A 202 -13.88 8.52 59.92
CA ARG A 202 -12.62 9.24 60.15
C ARG A 202 -11.43 8.76 59.31
N ARG A 203 -11.40 7.46 59.00
CA ARG A 203 -10.34 6.84 58.16
C ARG A 203 -10.57 7.00 56.65
N GLN A 204 -11.65 7.64 56.22
CA GLN A 204 -11.96 7.77 54.80
C GLN A 204 -10.93 8.64 54.06
N GLY A 205 -10.40 9.69 54.71
CA GLY A 205 -9.35 10.54 54.13
C GLY A 205 -8.04 9.77 53.91
N GLU A 206 -7.54 9.12 54.96
CA GLU A 206 -6.35 8.25 54.91
C GLU A 206 -6.50 7.14 53.86
N ALA A 207 -7.66 6.45 53.84
CA ALA A 207 -7.93 5.41 52.87
C ALA A 207 -8.00 5.94 51.43
N ALA A 208 -8.50 7.16 51.21
CA ALA A 208 -8.52 7.78 49.90
C ALA A 208 -7.11 8.17 49.40
N GLU A 209 -6.20 8.54 50.31
CA GLU A 209 -4.80 8.81 49.98
C GLU A 209 -4.02 7.52 49.71
N SER A 210 -4.23 6.48 50.52
CA SER A 210 -3.74 5.11 50.28
C SER A 210 -4.20 4.59 48.91
N LEU A 211 -5.50 4.68 48.61
CA LEU A 211 -6.07 4.27 47.33
C LEU A 211 -5.43 5.02 46.15
N ARG A 212 -5.29 6.35 46.25
CA ARG A 212 -4.65 7.16 45.21
C ARG A 212 -3.21 6.72 44.95
N THR A 213 -2.44 6.47 46.01
CA THR A 213 -1.06 5.98 45.91
C THR A 213 -1.00 4.61 45.23
N GLN A 214 -1.91 3.69 45.59
CA GLN A 214 -1.99 2.37 44.97
C GLN A 214 -2.40 2.44 43.49
N VAL A 215 -3.36 3.29 43.14
CA VAL A 215 -3.80 3.54 41.76
C VAL A 215 -2.65 4.10 40.94
N GLU A 216 -1.94 5.11 41.44
CA GLU A 216 -0.78 5.69 40.76
C GLU A 216 0.35 4.67 40.57
N ALA A 217 0.65 3.87 41.59
CA ALA A 217 1.61 2.79 41.48
C ALA A 217 1.22 1.76 40.40
N LYS A 218 -0.06 1.37 40.35
CA LYS A 218 -0.60 0.46 39.34
C LYS A 218 -0.54 1.05 37.93
N ARG A 219 -0.91 2.32 37.76
CA ARG A 219 -0.77 3.06 36.49
C ARG A 219 0.69 3.14 36.06
N ARG A 220 1.62 3.41 36.98
CA ARG A 220 3.06 3.46 36.70
C ARG A 220 3.60 2.10 36.24
N VAL A 221 3.23 1.00 36.90
CA VAL A 221 3.64 -0.37 36.49
C VAL A 221 3.09 -0.70 35.10
N ARG A 222 1.82 -0.38 34.87
CA ARG A 222 1.13 -0.59 33.59
C ARG A 222 1.75 0.23 32.45
N GLY A 223 2.00 1.50 32.69
CA GLY A 223 2.69 2.42 31.79
C GLY A 223 4.10 1.93 31.44
N LYS A 224 4.90 1.52 32.44
CA LYS A 224 6.22 0.90 32.20
C LYS A 224 6.15 -0.34 31.31
N ARG A 225 5.18 -1.23 31.55
CA ARG A 225 4.99 -2.44 30.73
C ARG A 225 4.62 -2.09 29.29
N LEU A 226 3.76 -1.09 29.10
CA LEU A 226 3.36 -0.62 27.77
C LEU A 226 4.52 0.08 27.06
N ALA A 227 5.25 0.97 27.74
CA ALA A 227 6.45 1.61 27.19
C ALA A 227 7.49 0.58 26.75
N ALA A 228 7.73 -0.47 27.54
CA ALA A 228 8.60 -1.58 27.15
C ALA A 228 8.04 -2.40 25.98
N HIS A 229 6.72 -2.53 25.84
CA HIS A 229 6.10 -3.17 24.68
C HIS A 229 6.21 -2.33 23.40
N ILE A 230 6.02 -1.01 23.49
CA ILE A 230 6.19 -0.07 22.36
C ILE A 230 7.67 0.00 21.95
N GLY A 231 8.58 0.16 22.91
CA GLY A 231 10.02 0.27 22.68
C GLY A 231 10.71 -1.02 22.25
N ARG A 232 10.08 -2.19 22.46
CA ARG A 232 10.57 -3.45 21.88
C ARG A 232 10.47 -3.36 20.36
N LYS A 233 11.62 -3.40 19.68
CA LYS A 233 11.67 -3.70 18.26
C LYS A 233 11.03 -5.07 18.07
N GLY A 234 9.91 -5.13 17.36
CA GLY A 234 9.35 -6.41 16.96
C GLY A 234 10.42 -7.21 16.22
N ALA A 235 10.37 -8.54 16.30
CA ALA A 235 11.00 -9.38 15.30
C ALA A 235 9.90 -9.74 14.30
N ALA A 236 9.52 -8.77 13.47
CA ALA A 236 8.60 -9.05 12.38
C ALA A 236 9.23 -10.12 11.49
N VAL A 237 8.50 -11.20 11.26
CA VAL A 237 8.98 -12.32 10.46
C VAL A 237 8.59 -12.06 9.02
N ALA A 238 9.61 -11.96 8.15
CA ALA A 238 9.38 -11.84 6.72
C ALA A 238 8.66 -13.10 6.20
N PRO A 239 7.71 -12.98 5.27
CA PRO A 239 7.10 -14.14 4.60
C PRO A 239 8.17 -15.02 3.92
N PRO A 240 7.98 -16.35 3.82
CA PRO A 240 8.99 -17.28 3.31
C PRO A 240 9.58 -16.96 1.92
N ASN A 241 8.84 -16.25 1.07
CA ASN A 241 9.25 -15.87 -0.28
C ASN A 241 9.68 -14.40 -0.39
N TRP A 242 9.82 -13.69 0.72
CA TRP A 242 10.26 -12.30 0.72
C TRP A 242 11.77 -12.22 0.43
N ARG A 243 12.15 -11.41 -0.55
CA ARG A 243 13.54 -11.06 -0.82
C ARG A 243 13.79 -9.64 -0.36
N ASP A 244 14.89 -9.42 0.35
CA ASP A 244 15.30 -8.08 0.81
C ASP A 244 16.07 -7.34 -0.29
N ASP A 245 15.42 -7.16 -1.45
CA ASP A 245 16.02 -6.49 -2.61
C ASP A 245 16.16 -4.98 -2.36
N ALA A 246 15.40 -4.43 -1.41
CA ALA A 246 15.40 -3.00 -1.10
C ALA A 246 16.74 -2.51 -0.52
N MET A 247 17.38 -3.31 0.35
CA MET A 247 18.71 -2.98 0.87
C MET A 247 19.78 -2.99 -0.23
N ASP A 248 19.70 -3.92 -1.18
CA ASP A 248 20.61 -3.96 -2.32
C ASP A 248 20.37 -2.79 -3.27
N ALA A 249 19.11 -2.45 -3.54
CA ALA A 249 18.74 -1.27 -4.31
C ALA A 249 19.28 0.02 -3.68
N VAL A 250 19.21 0.16 -2.35
CA VAL A 250 19.79 1.30 -1.62
C VAL A 250 21.32 1.36 -1.78
N ARG A 251 22.01 0.22 -1.73
CA ARG A 251 23.47 0.15 -1.95
C ARG A 251 23.86 0.52 -3.37
N GLU A 252 23.18 -0.04 -4.35
CA GLU A 252 23.40 0.29 -5.77
C GLU A 252 23.09 1.76 -6.08
N ALA A 253 22.12 2.35 -5.39
CA ALA A 253 21.78 3.77 -5.45
C ALA A 253 22.75 4.67 -4.66
N VAL A 254 23.66 4.09 -3.86
CA VAL A 254 24.60 4.80 -2.96
C VAL A 254 23.84 5.70 -1.97
N LEU A 255 22.76 5.15 -1.40
CA LEU A 255 21.92 5.83 -0.42
C LEU A 255 22.03 5.23 1.01
N ASP A 256 23.02 4.37 1.27
CA ASP A 256 23.22 3.70 2.57
C ASP A 256 23.32 4.67 3.77
N ALA A 257 23.85 5.87 3.54
CA ALA A 257 23.99 6.91 4.55
C ALA A 257 22.63 7.49 5.01
N HIS A 258 21.56 7.23 4.26
CA HIS A 258 20.23 7.78 4.50
C HIS A 258 19.27 6.78 5.12
N VAL A 259 19.71 5.55 5.45
CA VAL A 259 18.92 4.56 6.18
C VAL A 259 19.46 4.33 7.59
N GLY A 260 18.57 3.99 8.52
CA GLY A 260 18.90 3.88 9.94
C GLY A 260 18.67 5.16 10.74
N VAL A 261 17.96 6.14 10.17
CA VAL A 261 17.63 7.41 10.81
C VAL A 261 16.57 7.18 11.87
N ASP A 262 16.75 7.68 13.09
CA ASP A 262 15.71 7.59 14.12
C ASP A 262 14.69 8.72 13.94
N VAL A 263 13.43 8.35 13.75
CA VAL A 263 12.33 9.31 13.54
C VAL A 263 11.15 9.00 14.47
N ALA A 264 10.39 10.04 14.84
CA ALA A 264 9.17 9.86 15.62
C ALA A 264 8.20 8.90 14.90
N GLY A 265 7.66 7.93 15.64
CA GLY A 265 6.84 6.85 15.11
C GLY A 265 7.59 5.60 14.64
N SER A 266 8.92 5.53 14.73
CA SER A 266 9.69 4.34 14.30
C SER A 266 9.29 3.02 14.98
N HIS A 267 8.69 3.08 16.17
CA HIS A 267 8.16 1.91 16.89
C HIS A 267 6.96 1.25 16.20
N TRP A 268 6.33 1.91 15.22
CA TRP A 268 5.30 1.30 14.37
C TRP A 268 5.86 0.24 13.43
N PHE A 269 7.17 0.12 13.30
CA PHE A 269 7.80 -0.90 12.47
C PHE A 269 8.40 -2.01 13.33
N GLY A 270 8.00 -3.24 13.04
CA GLY A 270 8.54 -4.47 13.65
C GLY A 270 9.87 -4.90 13.05
N VAL A 271 10.56 -4.02 12.32
CA VAL A 271 11.90 -4.24 11.78
C VAL A 271 12.78 -3.05 12.14
N THR A 272 14.09 -3.17 12.00
CA THR A 272 15.00 -2.05 12.32
C THR A 272 14.76 -0.85 11.38
N PRO A 273 15.08 0.39 11.81
CA PRO A 273 14.99 1.57 10.95
C PRO A 273 15.64 1.39 9.58
N ARG A 274 16.80 0.73 9.52
CA ARG A 274 17.48 0.44 8.25
C ARG A 274 16.60 -0.32 7.26
N ILE A 275 15.86 -1.34 7.71
CA ILE A 275 15.08 -2.22 6.84
C ILE A 275 13.85 -1.51 6.29
N TRP A 276 13.01 -0.93 7.16
CA TRP A 276 11.78 -0.28 6.65
C TRP A 276 12.08 1.00 5.88
N GLN A 277 13.16 1.72 6.22
CA GLN A 277 13.58 2.91 5.47
C GLN A 277 14.17 2.55 4.10
N ALA A 278 14.86 1.42 3.99
CA ALA A 278 15.28 0.92 2.69
C ALA A 278 14.07 0.56 1.82
N ALA A 279 13.05 -0.12 2.38
CA ALA A 279 11.81 -0.38 1.67
C ALA A 279 11.09 0.92 1.25
N ALA A 280 11.09 1.95 2.10
CA ALA A 280 10.54 3.25 1.78
C ALA A 280 11.32 3.96 0.65
N LEU A 281 12.66 3.98 0.70
CA LEU A 281 13.49 4.54 -0.37
C LEU A 281 13.29 3.80 -1.69
N ASP A 282 13.27 2.47 -1.66
CA ASP A 282 13.10 1.66 -2.85
C ASP A 282 11.77 1.97 -3.54
N VAL A 283 10.67 1.90 -2.79
CA VAL A 283 9.32 2.11 -3.32
C VAL A 283 9.05 3.56 -3.72
N PHE A 284 9.49 4.55 -2.94
CA PHE A 284 9.14 5.95 -3.19
C PHE A 284 10.14 6.71 -4.04
N VAL A 285 11.40 6.27 -4.11
CA VAL A 285 12.49 7.04 -4.74
C VAL A 285 13.16 6.25 -5.85
N ILE A 286 13.64 5.04 -5.56
CA ILE A 286 14.48 4.28 -6.47
C ILE A 286 13.64 3.73 -7.64
N GLN A 287 12.64 2.88 -7.37
CA GLN A 287 11.81 2.27 -8.42
C GLN A 287 11.16 3.30 -9.35
N PRO A 288 10.53 4.40 -8.85
CA PRO A 288 9.98 5.43 -9.73
C PRO A 288 11.06 6.09 -10.59
N SER A 289 12.24 6.39 -10.02
CA SER A 289 13.32 7.04 -10.77
C SER A 289 13.94 6.16 -11.84
N GLN A 290 13.97 4.84 -11.64
CA GLN A 290 14.46 3.89 -12.63
C GLN A 290 13.48 3.64 -13.78
N THR A 291 12.20 3.95 -13.56
CA THR A 291 11.09 3.71 -14.48
C THR A 291 10.82 4.89 -15.38
N PHE A 292 10.74 6.10 -14.81
CA PHE A 292 10.41 7.32 -15.55
C PHE A 292 11.65 8.05 -16.05
N SER A 293 11.53 8.70 -17.22
CA SER A 293 12.63 9.45 -17.86
C SER A 293 12.98 10.72 -17.08
N PRO A 294 14.25 11.19 -17.14
CA PRO A 294 14.68 12.42 -16.49
C PRO A 294 13.83 13.62 -16.92
N GLY A 295 13.52 14.50 -15.97
CA GLY A 295 12.68 15.68 -16.19
C GLY A 295 11.21 15.51 -15.82
N ALA A 296 10.74 14.27 -15.59
CA ALA A 296 9.43 14.04 -14.98
C ALA A 296 9.43 14.49 -13.51
N GLU A 297 8.37 15.19 -13.09
CA GLU A 297 8.14 15.46 -11.67
C GLU A 297 7.52 14.22 -11.02
N LEU A 298 8.24 13.59 -10.10
CA LEU A 298 7.84 12.34 -9.45
C LEU A 298 7.38 12.61 -8.02
N SER A 299 6.07 12.64 -7.81
CA SER A 299 5.45 12.82 -6.50
C SER A 299 5.41 11.52 -5.71
N VAL A 300 5.76 11.60 -4.42
CA VAL A 300 5.71 10.50 -3.46
C VAL A 300 4.28 10.33 -2.95
N LYS A 301 3.71 9.14 -3.12
CA LYS A 301 2.35 8.79 -2.71
C LYS A 301 2.22 7.33 -2.30
N GLY A 302 1.24 7.04 -1.45
CA GLY A 302 0.85 5.67 -1.08
C GLY A 302 0.23 4.89 -2.25
N LYS A 303 -0.17 3.65 -1.99
CA LYS A 303 -0.87 2.81 -2.99
C LYS A 303 -2.32 3.23 -3.13
N TRP A 304 -2.81 3.22 -4.37
CA TRP A 304 -4.25 3.36 -4.66
C TRP A 304 -5.03 2.21 -3.99
N PRO A 305 -6.23 2.46 -3.40
CA PRO A 305 -6.98 3.73 -3.38
C PRO A 305 -6.56 4.72 -2.29
N ASN A 306 -5.64 4.34 -1.40
CA ASN A 306 -5.23 5.12 -0.23
C ASN A 306 -3.93 5.92 -0.49
N GLU A 307 -3.89 6.71 -1.57
CA GLU A 307 -2.67 7.40 -1.99
C GLU A 307 -2.12 8.41 -0.94
N ARG A 308 -2.97 8.87 -0.01
CA ARG A 308 -2.54 9.73 1.10
C ARG A 308 -1.82 8.95 2.21
N ASP A 309 -2.09 7.67 2.37
CA ASP A 309 -1.45 6.85 3.38
C ASP A 309 -0.17 6.22 2.82
N LEU A 310 0.96 6.89 3.03
CA LEU A 310 2.29 6.37 2.71
C LEU A 310 2.55 4.95 3.25
N SER A 311 1.99 4.56 4.40
CA SER A 311 2.25 3.22 4.95
C SER A 311 1.64 2.10 4.11
N SER A 312 0.63 2.39 3.30
CA SER A 312 0.04 1.44 2.36
C SER A 312 1.01 0.94 1.28
N ALA A 313 2.09 1.68 1.02
CA ALA A 313 3.08 1.30 0.02
C ALA A 313 4.10 0.27 0.55
N LEU A 314 4.27 0.19 1.87
CA LEU A 314 5.17 -0.75 2.52
C LEU A 314 4.48 -2.10 2.79
N PRO A 315 5.25 -3.19 2.93
CA PRO A 315 4.70 -4.49 3.31
C PRO A 315 4.05 -4.47 4.69
N ALA A 316 2.80 -4.92 4.79
CA ALA A 316 2.04 -4.90 6.05
C ALA A 316 2.70 -5.69 7.19
N TRP A 317 3.46 -6.75 6.88
CA TRP A 317 4.16 -7.56 7.88
C TRP A 317 5.24 -6.77 8.63
N MET A 318 5.77 -5.68 8.04
CA MET A 318 6.72 -4.79 8.71
C MET A 318 6.04 -3.88 9.74
N ILE A 319 4.72 -3.72 9.69
CA ILE A 319 3.97 -2.74 10.49
C ILE A 319 3.33 -3.40 11.71
N ARG A 320 3.49 -2.78 12.88
CA ARG A 320 2.95 -3.22 14.17
C ARG A 320 1.50 -2.79 14.37
N SER A 321 0.57 -3.53 13.77
CA SER A 321 -0.87 -3.30 13.94
C SER A 321 -1.37 -3.52 15.38
N ASP A 322 -0.62 -4.26 16.20
CA ASP A 322 -0.90 -4.47 17.63
C ASP A 322 -0.88 -3.19 18.46
N LEU A 323 -0.22 -2.13 17.97
CA LEU A 323 -0.14 -0.84 18.65
C LEU A 323 -1.41 0.01 18.45
N SER A 324 -2.23 -0.29 17.44
CA SER A 324 -3.46 0.46 17.12
C SER A 324 -4.56 0.33 18.19
N GLN A 325 -4.44 -0.64 19.10
CA GLN A 325 -5.45 -0.89 20.15
C GLN A 325 -5.36 0.08 21.34
N TYR A 326 -4.29 0.86 21.46
CA TYR A 326 -4.06 1.71 22.63
C TYR A 326 -4.65 3.11 22.47
N GLY A 327 -5.56 3.48 23.38
CA GLY A 327 -6.10 4.84 23.49
C GLY A 327 -5.13 5.84 24.15
N LEU A 328 -5.42 7.13 24.03
CA LEU A 328 -4.53 8.22 24.47
C LEU A 328 -4.17 8.15 25.95
N ASP A 329 -5.13 7.87 26.84
CA ASP A 329 -4.88 7.79 28.29
C ASP A 329 -3.82 6.71 28.63
N ARG A 330 -3.89 5.57 27.94
CA ARG A 330 -2.92 4.47 28.11
C ARG A 330 -1.54 4.85 27.58
N LEU A 331 -1.49 5.58 26.46
CA LEU A 331 -0.25 6.08 25.90
C LEU A 331 0.42 7.12 26.81
N GLN A 332 -0.37 8.01 27.42
CA GLN A 332 0.13 8.99 28.38
C GLN A 332 0.76 8.32 29.61
N GLU A 333 0.15 7.24 30.12
CA GLU A 333 0.76 6.43 31.19
C GLU A 333 2.13 5.84 30.79
N ALA A 334 2.31 5.53 29.50
CA ALA A 334 3.57 5.05 28.95
C ALA A 334 4.56 6.16 28.56
N GLY A 335 4.23 7.43 28.81
CA GLY A 335 5.06 8.59 28.48
C GLY A 335 4.99 9.00 27.00
N PHE A 336 3.97 8.56 26.27
CA PHE A 336 3.73 8.93 24.89
C PHE A 336 2.59 9.94 24.78
N ASP A 337 2.83 11.00 24.02
CA ASP A 337 1.78 11.88 23.52
C ASP A 337 1.40 11.48 22.08
N LYS A 338 0.38 12.16 21.53
CA LYS A 338 -0.11 11.90 20.15
C LYS A 338 0.98 12.10 19.09
N ALA A 339 1.87 13.08 19.28
CA ALA A 339 2.90 13.43 18.30
C ALA A 339 4.06 12.42 18.32
N ARG A 340 4.50 12.00 19.51
CA ARG A 340 5.57 11.02 19.72
C ARG A 340 5.14 9.61 19.33
N PHE A 341 3.90 9.23 19.65
CA PHE A 341 3.34 7.94 19.24
C PHE A 341 3.11 7.89 17.73
N ALA A 342 2.63 9.00 17.15
CA ALA A 342 2.43 9.14 15.72
C ALA A 342 1.56 8.02 15.11
N THR A 343 1.65 7.84 13.79
CA THR A 343 1.03 6.75 13.02
C THR A 343 2.10 6.16 12.09
N PRO A 344 1.89 4.97 11.49
CA PRO A 344 2.81 4.43 10.49
C PRO A 344 3.04 5.39 9.31
N HIS A 345 1.97 6.04 8.85
CA HIS A 345 2.05 7.11 7.85
C HIS A 345 2.95 8.25 8.30
N ALA A 346 2.74 8.77 9.51
CA ALA A 346 3.50 9.90 10.04
C ALA A 346 4.97 9.53 10.27
N ALA A 347 5.28 8.29 10.63
CA ALA A 347 6.65 7.80 10.76
C ALA A 347 7.40 7.87 9.41
N ILE A 348 6.76 7.41 8.33
CA ILE A 348 7.31 7.52 6.98
C ILE A 348 7.41 8.99 6.57
N TRP A 349 6.38 9.79 6.84
CA TRP A 349 6.40 11.23 6.56
C TRP A 349 7.60 11.93 7.21
N ASN A 350 7.83 11.70 8.51
CA ASN A 350 8.96 12.26 9.25
C ASN A 350 10.30 11.83 8.64
N TYR A 351 10.40 10.58 8.18
CA TYR A 351 11.58 10.12 7.45
C TYR A 351 11.77 10.82 6.10
N LEU A 352 10.71 11.00 5.32
CA LEU A 352 10.78 11.76 4.07
C LEU A 352 11.15 13.24 4.33
N GLU A 353 10.76 13.82 5.46
CA GLU A 353 11.25 15.15 5.88
C GLU A 353 12.76 15.16 6.12
N GLU A 354 13.34 14.14 6.75
CA GLU A 354 14.80 14.01 6.89
C GLU A 354 15.51 13.87 5.52
N LEU A 355 14.93 13.11 4.59
CA LEU A 355 15.45 13.03 3.22
C LEU A 355 15.36 14.38 2.48
N ALA A 356 14.29 15.14 2.72
CA ALA A 356 14.14 16.48 2.16
C ALA A 356 15.19 17.46 2.70
N LYS A 357 15.53 17.39 4.00
CA LYS A 357 16.63 18.17 4.61
C LYS A 357 17.99 17.82 3.99
N CYS A 358 18.18 16.57 3.58
CA CYS A 358 19.38 16.12 2.87
C CYS A 358 19.39 16.52 1.37
N GLY A 359 18.35 17.18 0.86
CA GLY A 359 18.24 17.57 -0.54
C GLY A 359 17.86 16.45 -1.51
N LEU A 360 17.50 15.27 -1.00
CA LEU A 360 17.07 14.12 -1.83
C LEU A 360 15.62 14.25 -2.30
N LEU A 361 14.79 14.92 -1.50
CA LEU A 361 13.40 15.24 -1.80
C LEU A 361 13.18 16.75 -1.72
N GLN A 362 12.14 17.23 -2.40
CA GLN A 362 11.65 18.60 -2.28
C GLN A 362 10.23 18.60 -1.74
N ARG A 363 9.99 19.43 -0.72
CA ARG A 363 8.64 19.64 -0.17
C ARG A 363 7.87 20.61 -1.05
N LYS A 364 6.67 20.23 -1.50
CA LYS A 364 5.79 21.09 -2.30
C LYS A 364 4.60 21.62 -1.49
N PRO A 365 3.99 22.75 -1.91
CA PRO A 365 2.73 23.22 -1.35
C PRO A 365 1.65 22.13 -1.44
N GLY A 366 0.81 22.00 -0.42
CA GLY A 366 -0.20 20.93 -0.36
C GLY A 366 0.27 19.64 0.31
N ALA A 367 1.43 19.66 0.98
CA ALA A 367 1.93 18.57 1.81
C ALA A 367 2.15 17.26 1.03
N PHE A 368 2.98 17.31 -0.01
CA PHE A 368 3.57 16.13 -0.63
C PHE A 368 5.05 16.37 -0.95
N PHE A 369 5.77 15.29 -1.18
CA PHE A 369 7.19 15.31 -1.57
C PHE A 369 7.31 15.00 -3.04
N VAL A 370 8.29 15.62 -3.70
CA VAL A 370 8.76 15.21 -5.02
C VAL A 370 10.22 14.80 -4.94
N ILE A 371 10.63 13.85 -5.76
CA ILE A 371 12.04 13.44 -5.85
C ILE A 371 12.86 14.61 -6.43
N ALA A 372 14.01 14.93 -5.82
CA ALA A 372 14.87 15.99 -6.32
C ALA A 372 15.32 15.67 -7.77
N PRO A 373 15.23 16.63 -8.72
CA PRO A 373 15.54 16.35 -10.13
C PRO A 373 16.95 15.79 -10.37
N GLY A 374 17.94 16.25 -9.58
CA GLY A 374 19.31 15.74 -9.64
C GLY A 374 19.41 14.26 -9.25
N LEU A 375 18.77 13.88 -8.14
CA LEU A 375 18.70 12.49 -7.67
C LEU A 375 17.95 11.61 -8.68
N HIS A 376 16.78 12.07 -9.14
CA HIS A 376 15.98 11.36 -10.13
C HIS A 376 16.78 11.08 -11.41
N GLY A 377 17.43 12.13 -11.97
CA GLY A 377 18.25 12.00 -13.17
C GLY A 377 19.44 11.06 -12.97
N MET A 378 20.12 11.13 -11.83
CA MET A 378 21.23 10.21 -11.51
C MET A 378 20.78 8.76 -11.47
N LEU A 379 19.71 8.44 -10.72
CA LEU A 379 19.20 7.08 -10.59
C LEU A 379 18.70 6.52 -11.93
N HIS A 380 18.04 7.34 -12.74
CA HIS A 380 17.62 6.95 -14.08
C HIS A 380 18.82 6.58 -14.97
N ARG A 381 19.85 7.45 -15.01
CA ARG A 381 21.07 7.22 -15.82
C ARG A 381 21.78 5.95 -15.39
N ARG A 382 21.95 5.72 -14.08
CA ARG A 382 22.53 4.48 -13.53
C ARG A 382 21.79 3.25 -14.02
N ALA A 383 20.47 3.20 -13.85
CA ALA A 383 19.67 2.05 -14.24
C ALA A 383 19.65 1.84 -15.76
N ARG A 384 19.51 2.91 -16.56
CA ARG A 384 19.54 2.81 -18.03
C ARG A 384 20.88 2.30 -18.54
N MET A 385 22.00 2.84 -18.04
CA MET A 385 23.34 2.45 -18.47
C MET A 385 23.66 1.01 -18.06
N ARG A 386 23.36 0.63 -16.81
CA ARG A 386 23.50 -0.75 -16.33
C ARG A 386 22.73 -1.72 -17.22
N ARG A 387 21.44 -1.45 -17.48
CA ARG A 387 20.61 -2.29 -18.38
C ARG A 387 21.20 -2.41 -19.78
N SER A 388 21.66 -1.30 -20.38
CA SER A 388 22.31 -1.31 -21.71
C SER A 388 23.55 -2.19 -21.75
N VAL A 389 24.49 -1.94 -20.84
CA VAL A 389 25.81 -2.56 -20.88
C VAL A 389 25.72 -4.04 -20.51
N ILE A 390 24.90 -4.40 -19.53
CA ILE A 390 24.64 -5.81 -19.19
C ILE A 390 24.05 -6.56 -20.39
N ALA A 391 23.07 -5.97 -21.11
CA ALA A 391 22.50 -6.59 -22.30
C ALA A 391 23.54 -6.78 -23.42
N LEU A 392 24.45 -5.81 -23.61
CA LEU A 392 25.55 -5.93 -24.57
C LEU A 392 26.55 -7.03 -24.18
N LEU A 393 26.93 -7.09 -22.90
CA LEU A 393 27.84 -8.12 -22.39
C LEU A 393 27.23 -9.53 -22.52
N GLN A 394 25.92 -9.66 -22.27
CA GLN A 394 25.17 -10.90 -22.52
C GLN A 394 25.14 -11.27 -24.00
N ALA A 395 24.90 -10.30 -24.89
CA ALA A 395 24.94 -10.52 -26.34
C ALA A 395 26.35 -10.89 -26.85
N ALA A 396 27.39 -10.46 -26.15
CA ALA A 396 28.77 -10.87 -26.40
C ALA A 396 29.13 -12.23 -25.78
N GLU A 397 28.19 -12.89 -25.09
CA GLU A 397 28.39 -14.14 -24.34
C GLU A 397 29.48 -14.03 -23.26
N HIS A 398 29.56 -12.87 -22.60
CA HIS A 398 30.49 -12.69 -21.48
C HIS A 398 30.08 -13.59 -20.30
N PRO A 399 31.00 -14.34 -19.67
CA PRO A 399 30.67 -15.34 -18.64
C PRO A 399 30.09 -14.72 -17.36
N ASP A 400 30.48 -13.50 -17.03
CA ASP A 400 29.97 -12.76 -15.86
C ASP A 400 29.70 -11.29 -16.24
N PRO A 401 28.51 -10.98 -16.78
CA PRO A 401 28.15 -9.63 -17.20
C PRO A 401 28.15 -8.61 -16.05
N GLU A 402 27.71 -9.01 -14.86
CA GLU A 402 27.59 -8.11 -13.70
C GLU A 402 28.97 -7.66 -13.22
N ARG A 403 29.89 -8.60 -13.02
CA ARG A 403 31.26 -8.25 -12.63
C ARG A 403 31.98 -7.45 -13.70
N ALA A 404 31.76 -7.75 -14.98
CA ALA A 404 32.32 -6.98 -16.08
C ALA A 404 31.79 -5.54 -16.09
N PHE A 405 30.49 -5.34 -15.85
CA PHE A 405 29.92 -4.00 -15.71
C PHE A 405 30.54 -3.23 -14.53
N SER A 406 30.64 -3.84 -13.34
CA SER A 406 31.25 -3.18 -12.17
C SER A 406 32.71 -2.80 -12.41
N THR A 407 33.47 -3.68 -13.08
CA THR A 407 34.88 -3.44 -13.45
C THR A 407 34.99 -2.30 -14.45
N TRP A 408 34.18 -2.34 -15.51
CA TRP A 408 34.13 -1.28 -16.53
C TRP A 408 33.74 0.07 -15.94
N ALA A 409 32.68 0.10 -15.13
CA ALA A 409 32.17 1.33 -14.53
C ALA A 409 33.22 2.02 -13.63
N SER A 410 34.10 1.24 -13.01
CA SER A 410 35.15 1.72 -12.11
C SER A 410 36.49 1.98 -12.81
N SER A 411 36.66 1.51 -14.05
CA SER A 411 37.93 1.63 -14.78
C SER A 411 37.98 2.95 -15.56
N PRO A 412 39.06 3.74 -15.43
CA PRO A 412 39.25 4.92 -16.26
C PRO A 412 39.55 4.49 -17.69
N GLY A 413 38.65 4.80 -18.61
CA GLY A 413 38.76 4.34 -20.00
C GLY A 413 38.06 5.22 -21.02
N PHE A 414 37.02 5.96 -20.61
CA PHE A 414 36.34 6.91 -21.48
C PHE A 414 36.85 8.33 -21.17
N GLU A 415 37.69 8.87 -22.06
CA GLU A 415 38.24 10.23 -21.96
C GLU A 415 38.94 10.53 -20.61
N GLY A 416 39.59 9.52 -20.01
CA GLY A 416 40.32 9.65 -18.74
C GLY A 416 39.46 9.74 -17.49
N GLN A 417 38.13 9.55 -17.60
CA GLN A 417 37.22 9.44 -16.46
C GLN A 417 36.61 8.04 -16.36
N THR A 418 36.12 7.69 -15.17
CA THR A 418 35.38 6.45 -14.96
C THR A 418 33.94 6.61 -15.47
N PRO A 419 33.36 5.62 -16.16
CA PRO A 419 31.97 5.67 -16.58
C PRO A 419 31.01 5.91 -15.41
N ALA A 420 31.27 5.34 -14.23
CA ALA A 420 30.46 5.58 -13.03
C ALA A 420 30.35 7.08 -12.69
N LYS A 421 31.47 7.81 -12.71
CA LYS A 421 31.48 9.25 -12.44
C LYS A 421 30.67 10.02 -13.49
N LEU A 422 30.83 9.67 -14.78
CA LEU A 422 30.09 10.31 -15.86
C LEU A 422 28.58 10.07 -15.73
N ILE A 423 28.17 8.84 -15.42
CA ILE A 423 26.77 8.48 -15.16
C ILE A 423 26.22 9.29 -13.99
N ASP A 424 26.99 9.47 -12.92
CA ASP A 424 26.56 10.21 -11.75
C ASP A 424 26.40 11.70 -12.03
N THR A 425 27.39 12.33 -12.66
CA THR A 425 27.37 13.77 -12.94
C THR A 425 26.41 14.15 -14.06
N GLY A 426 26.22 13.27 -15.05
CA GLY A 426 25.52 13.60 -16.29
C GLY A 426 26.29 14.64 -17.13
N GLY A 427 25.57 15.33 -18.02
CA GLY A 427 26.10 16.38 -18.91
C GLY A 427 26.65 15.86 -20.23
N GLU A 428 27.30 16.74 -21.00
CA GLU A 428 27.73 16.47 -22.38
C GLU A 428 28.61 15.21 -22.52
N ARG A 429 29.55 15.00 -21.59
CA ARG A 429 30.42 13.81 -21.61
C ARG A 429 29.66 12.51 -21.35
N HIS A 430 28.67 12.54 -20.46
CA HIS A 430 27.75 11.41 -20.30
C HIS A 430 26.94 11.17 -21.56
N ASP A 431 26.46 12.23 -22.21
CA ASP A 431 25.63 12.11 -23.41
C ASP A 431 26.43 11.58 -24.61
N ALA A 432 27.72 11.93 -24.70
CA ALA A 432 28.67 11.34 -25.63
C ALA A 432 28.85 9.82 -25.36
N LEU A 433 29.12 9.43 -24.11
CA LEU A 433 29.19 8.02 -23.70
C LEU A 433 27.90 7.26 -24.04
N ALA A 434 26.75 7.80 -23.65
CA ALA A 434 25.44 7.20 -23.89
C ALA A 434 25.13 7.07 -25.40
N SER A 435 25.56 8.05 -26.21
CA SER A 435 25.42 7.99 -27.67
C SER A 435 26.28 6.89 -28.28
N ARG A 436 27.48 6.69 -27.76
CA ARG A 436 28.38 5.63 -28.21
C ARG A 436 27.88 4.24 -27.82
N ILE A 437 27.39 4.08 -26.59
CA ILE A 437 26.71 2.85 -26.17
C ILE A 437 25.50 2.56 -27.06
N ARG A 438 24.68 3.57 -27.42
CA ARG A 438 23.58 3.41 -28.39
C ARG A 438 24.06 2.99 -29.79
N ALA A 439 25.21 3.47 -30.25
CA ALA A 439 25.79 3.05 -31.52
C ALA A 439 26.22 1.57 -31.47
N ILE A 440 26.82 1.14 -30.36
CA ILE A 440 27.15 -0.28 -30.13
C ILE A 440 25.88 -1.14 -30.05
N GLU A 441 24.81 -0.67 -29.38
CA GLU A 441 23.50 -1.35 -29.37
C GLU A 441 22.93 -1.53 -30.78
N LYS A 442 23.06 -0.54 -31.67
CA LYS A 442 22.64 -0.66 -33.08
C LYS A 442 23.48 -1.68 -33.84
N MET A 443 24.80 -1.62 -33.68
CA MET A 443 25.75 -2.56 -34.28
C MET A 443 25.45 -4.01 -33.85
N SER A 444 25.21 -4.23 -32.55
CA SER A 444 24.85 -5.53 -31.97
C SER A 444 23.56 -6.11 -32.54
N ARG A 445 22.57 -5.27 -32.87
CA ARG A 445 21.31 -5.70 -33.49
C ARG A 445 21.42 -5.95 -35.00
N GLY A 446 22.57 -5.66 -35.61
CA GLY A 446 22.75 -5.73 -37.06
C GLY A 446 22.07 -4.59 -37.82
N ASN A 447 21.70 -3.49 -37.14
CA ASN A 447 21.02 -2.36 -37.77
C ASN A 447 22.03 -1.48 -38.49
N GLY A 448 22.03 -1.52 -39.83
CA GLY A 448 22.89 -0.68 -40.67
C GLY A 448 24.24 -1.31 -40.97
N ARG A 449 25.17 -0.48 -41.47
CA ARG A 449 26.53 -0.88 -41.87
C ARG A 449 27.64 -0.12 -41.12
N ASP A 450 27.25 0.70 -40.14
CA ASP A 450 28.18 1.52 -39.36
C ASP A 450 28.95 0.67 -38.34
N ILE A 451 30.29 0.77 -38.37
CA ILE A 451 31.16 0.06 -37.43
C ILE A 451 31.69 1.07 -36.40
N THR A 452 31.37 0.84 -35.13
CA THR A 452 31.89 1.67 -34.04
C THR A 452 33.26 1.15 -33.61
N GLY A 453 34.32 1.92 -33.86
CA GLY A 453 35.70 1.51 -33.55
C GLY A 453 36.06 1.52 -32.06
N ASP A 454 35.51 2.47 -31.31
CA ASP A 454 35.72 2.60 -29.86
C ASP A 454 34.57 1.94 -29.11
N LEU A 455 34.87 0.81 -28.47
CA LEU A 455 33.93 0.01 -27.67
C LEU A 455 33.81 0.52 -26.22
N CYS A 456 34.31 1.74 -25.95
CA CYS A 456 34.31 2.39 -24.64
C CYS A 456 34.99 1.54 -23.55
N GLY A 457 35.98 0.73 -23.92
CA GLY A 457 36.68 -0.17 -23.00
C GLY A 457 35.88 -1.41 -22.58
N LEU A 458 34.78 -1.73 -23.24
CA LEU A 458 34.00 -2.95 -23.00
C LEU A 458 34.54 -4.13 -23.84
N PRO A 459 34.53 -5.37 -23.31
CA PRO A 459 34.97 -6.57 -24.02
C PRO A 459 33.91 -7.04 -25.04
N LEU A 460 33.70 -6.24 -26.10
CA LEU A 460 32.65 -6.45 -27.11
C LEU A 460 33.21 -6.72 -28.51
N ASP A 461 34.48 -7.10 -28.62
CA ASP A 461 35.13 -7.39 -29.91
C ASP A 461 34.36 -8.43 -30.72
N ARG A 462 33.85 -9.48 -30.05
CA ARG A 462 33.02 -10.51 -30.69
C ARG A 462 31.79 -9.94 -31.42
N ILE A 463 31.11 -8.95 -30.82
CA ILE A 463 29.96 -8.29 -31.46
C ILE A 463 30.42 -7.53 -32.70
N ARG A 464 31.52 -6.78 -32.60
CA ARG A 464 32.07 -5.99 -33.70
C ARG A 464 32.51 -6.90 -34.84
N ASP A 465 33.27 -7.95 -34.55
CA ASP A 465 33.81 -8.89 -35.53
C ASP A 465 32.69 -9.65 -36.24
N HIS A 466 31.64 -10.06 -35.52
CA HIS A 466 30.45 -10.66 -36.12
C HIS A 466 29.75 -9.68 -37.07
N HIS A 467 29.62 -8.41 -36.68
CA HIS A 467 29.01 -7.39 -37.55
C HIS A 467 29.85 -7.12 -38.80
N ILE A 468 31.18 -7.07 -38.68
CA ILE A 468 32.12 -6.95 -39.80
C ILE A 468 31.97 -8.14 -40.75
N ALA A 469 31.98 -9.37 -40.21
CA ALA A 469 31.83 -10.59 -41.00
C ALA A 469 30.50 -10.64 -41.76
N ARG A 470 29.40 -10.18 -41.13
CA ARG A 470 28.09 -10.05 -41.78
C ARG A 470 28.14 -9.07 -42.96
N ILE A 471 28.72 -7.87 -42.77
CA ILE A 471 28.86 -6.88 -43.84
C ILE A 471 29.68 -7.45 -45.00
N ALA A 472 30.80 -8.12 -44.69
CA ALA A 472 31.64 -8.74 -45.70
C ALA A 472 30.88 -9.82 -46.48
N ALA A 473 30.13 -10.68 -45.79
CA ALA A 473 29.29 -11.71 -46.44
C ALA A 473 28.19 -11.10 -47.32
N GLU A 474 27.56 -10.00 -46.90
CA GLU A 474 26.59 -9.26 -47.71
C GLU A 474 27.22 -8.65 -48.97
N ASP A 475 28.43 -8.11 -48.85
CA ASP A 475 29.16 -7.54 -49.97
C ASP A 475 29.60 -8.63 -50.95
N GLU A 476 30.13 -9.75 -50.45
CA GLU A 476 30.43 -10.91 -51.29
C GLU A 476 29.19 -11.47 -51.99
N ALA A 477 28.06 -11.57 -51.29
CA ALA A 477 26.81 -12.03 -51.89
C ALA A 477 26.32 -11.07 -52.97
N ARG A 478 26.47 -9.75 -52.77
CA ARG A 478 26.15 -8.74 -53.77
C ARG A 478 27.03 -8.88 -55.00
N THR A 479 28.35 -8.99 -54.83
CA THR A 479 29.30 -9.18 -55.94
C THR A 479 29.02 -10.49 -56.70
N ARG A 480 28.79 -11.61 -55.99
CA ARG A 480 28.42 -12.88 -56.63
C ARG A 480 27.13 -12.78 -57.45
N LYS A 481 26.14 -12.04 -56.94
CA LYS A 481 24.88 -11.80 -57.67
C LYS A 481 25.11 -10.94 -58.92
N GLU A 482 25.91 -9.88 -58.82
CA GLU A 482 26.27 -9.02 -59.95
C GLU A 482 27.01 -9.82 -61.05
N GLU A 483 28.01 -10.61 -60.67
CA GLU A 483 28.72 -11.51 -61.59
C GLU A 483 27.79 -12.53 -62.25
N GLU A 484 26.88 -13.16 -61.50
CA GLU A 484 25.94 -14.13 -62.05
C GLU A 484 24.96 -13.46 -63.03
N THR A 485 24.45 -12.28 -62.71
CA THR A 485 23.63 -11.51 -63.66
C THR A 485 24.42 -11.13 -64.91
N GLY A 486 25.72 -10.82 -64.78
CA GLY A 486 26.64 -10.59 -65.90
C GLY A 486 26.79 -11.81 -66.78
N ARG A 487 27.08 -12.98 -66.20
CA ARG A 487 27.18 -14.26 -66.93
C ARG A 487 25.86 -14.63 -67.62
N GLN A 488 24.72 -14.34 -67.00
CA GLN A 488 23.40 -14.55 -67.62
C GLN A 488 23.17 -13.63 -68.82
N ARG A 489 23.51 -12.34 -68.71
CA ARG A 489 23.49 -11.40 -69.86
C ARG A 489 24.37 -11.91 -71.00
N ARG A 490 25.60 -12.34 -70.68
CA ARG A 490 26.56 -12.92 -71.64
C ARG A 490 25.95 -14.10 -72.40
N ARG A 491 25.45 -15.12 -71.67
CA ARG A 491 24.83 -16.32 -72.25
C ARG A 491 23.61 -15.99 -73.10
N ARG A 492 22.77 -15.06 -72.63
CA ARG A 492 21.56 -14.65 -73.36
C ARG A 492 21.92 -13.96 -74.68
N LEU A 493 22.90 -13.05 -74.68
CA LEU A 493 23.32 -12.38 -75.91
C LEU A 493 23.93 -13.37 -76.91
N GLN A 494 24.75 -14.29 -76.44
CA GLN A 494 25.32 -15.35 -77.26
C GLN A 494 24.22 -16.20 -77.91
N SER A 495 23.27 -16.70 -77.11
CA SER A 495 22.15 -17.49 -77.62
C SER A 495 21.30 -16.73 -78.63
N LEU A 496 21.04 -15.43 -78.41
CA LEU A 496 20.30 -14.59 -79.35
C LEU A 496 21.08 -14.43 -80.67
N ALA A 497 22.39 -14.17 -80.60
CA ALA A 497 23.22 -14.01 -81.79
C ALA A 497 23.35 -15.30 -82.60
N GLU A 498 23.52 -16.45 -81.93
CA GLU A 498 23.55 -17.77 -82.58
C GLU A 498 22.23 -18.07 -83.30
N GLN A 499 21.09 -17.82 -82.65
CA GLN A 499 19.76 -18.02 -83.26
C GLN A 499 19.51 -17.11 -84.46
N ALA A 500 19.99 -15.85 -84.41
CA ALA A 500 19.68 -14.87 -85.44
C ALA A 500 20.68 -14.83 -86.61
N LEU A 501 21.97 -15.12 -86.37
CA LEU A 501 23.04 -14.99 -87.37
C LEU A 501 23.68 -16.31 -87.82
N GLY A 502 23.41 -17.42 -87.13
CA GLY A 502 23.99 -18.74 -87.44
C GLY A 502 25.53 -18.71 -87.42
N ASP A 503 26.16 -19.20 -88.50
CA ASP A 503 27.63 -19.30 -88.63
C ASP A 503 28.37 -17.95 -88.52
N ALA A 504 27.69 -16.82 -88.77
CA ALA A 504 28.29 -15.49 -88.66
C ALA A 504 28.30 -14.93 -87.22
N SER A 505 27.61 -15.59 -86.28
CA SER A 505 27.44 -15.11 -84.90
C SER A 505 28.77 -14.94 -84.16
N ALA A 506 29.71 -15.88 -84.31
CA ALA A 506 31.01 -15.85 -83.65
C ALA A 506 31.83 -14.60 -84.01
N ASN A 507 31.88 -14.26 -85.30
CA ASN A 507 32.59 -13.07 -85.77
C ASN A 507 31.92 -11.78 -85.30
N TRP A 508 30.59 -11.75 -85.25
CA TRP A 508 29.85 -10.58 -84.77
C TRP A 508 30.02 -10.36 -83.26
N LEU A 509 29.95 -11.42 -82.46
CA LEU A 509 30.17 -11.37 -81.01
C LEU A 509 31.61 -10.97 -80.65
N ALA A 510 32.58 -11.40 -81.45
CA ALA A 510 33.98 -10.96 -81.34
C ALA A 510 34.21 -9.52 -81.84
N GLY A 511 33.23 -8.92 -82.50
CA GLY A 511 33.26 -7.54 -82.94
C GLY A 511 33.36 -6.58 -81.76
N THR A 512 34.11 -5.49 -81.94
CA THR A 512 34.36 -4.54 -80.87
C THR A 512 33.32 -3.41 -80.82
N VAL A 513 33.06 -2.89 -79.62
CA VAL A 513 32.15 -1.77 -79.39
C VAL A 513 32.93 -0.53 -78.93
N GLY A 514 32.75 0.58 -79.65
CA GLY A 514 33.40 1.87 -79.36
C GLY A 514 34.91 1.89 -79.64
N ASP A 515 35.53 3.03 -79.37
CA ASP A 515 36.97 3.28 -79.64
C ASP A 515 37.91 2.45 -78.75
N ALA A 516 37.40 1.93 -77.63
CA ALA A 516 38.17 1.15 -76.65
C ALA A 516 38.37 -0.33 -77.04
N GLY A 517 37.78 -0.80 -78.15
CA GLY A 517 38.08 -2.14 -78.66
C GLY A 517 37.55 -3.30 -77.81
N ILE A 518 36.53 -3.11 -76.97
CA ILE A 518 35.98 -4.16 -76.10
C ILE A 518 35.07 -5.08 -76.93
N ALA A 519 35.24 -6.40 -76.81
CA ALA A 519 34.36 -7.37 -77.48
C ALA A 519 32.91 -7.18 -77.03
N MET A 520 31.96 -7.28 -77.97
CA MET A 520 30.55 -7.00 -77.70
C MET A 520 29.97 -7.86 -76.58
N LEU A 521 30.44 -9.12 -76.50
CA LEU A 521 30.04 -10.06 -75.47
C LEU A 521 30.49 -9.62 -74.06
N ASP A 522 31.74 -9.14 -73.92
CA ASP A 522 32.28 -8.65 -72.66
C ASP A 522 31.66 -7.30 -72.27
N TRP A 523 31.31 -6.48 -73.26
CA TRP A 523 30.67 -5.20 -73.02
C TRP A 523 29.23 -5.36 -72.51
N ALA A 524 28.48 -6.30 -73.06
CA ALA A 524 27.12 -6.62 -72.63
C ALA A 524 27.03 -7.21 -71.21
N GLU A 525 28.07 -7.91 -70.77
CA GLU A 525 28.18 -8.49 -69.43
C GLU A 525 28.18 -7.40 -68.33
N GLN A 526 28.74 -6.23 -68.62
CA GLN A 526 28.99 -5.17 -67.64
C GLN A 526 27.73 -4.48 -67.11
N SER A 527 26.65 -4.37 -67.89
CA SER A 527 25.40 -3.75 -67.42
C SER A 527 24.18 -4.12 -68.27
N ASP A 528 23.00 -3.97 -67.69
CA ASP A 528 21.73 -4.19 -68.42
C ASP A 528 21.57 -3.20 -69.59
N ALA A 529 22.08 -1.97 -69.46
CA ALA A 529 22.05 -0.98 -70.52
C ALA A 529 22.94 -1.38 -71.71
N ASN A 530 24.14 -1.90 -71.44
CA ASN A 530 25.05 -2.39 -72.47
C ASN A 530 24.49 -3.63 -73.16
N PHE A 531 23.86 -4.53 -72.40
CA PHE A 531 23.16 -5.70 -72.96
C PHE A 531 22.04 -5.26 -73.91
N ALA A 532 21.14 -4.38 -73.46
CA ALA A 532 20.05 -3.89 -74.31
C ALA A 532 20.56 -3.16 -75.56
N HIS A 533 21.69 -2.46 -75.47
CA HIS A 533 22.33 -1.85 -76.62
C HIS A 533 22.88 -2.89 -77.60
N SER A 534 23.54 -3.93 -77.09
CA SER A 534 24.10 -5.02 -77.90
C SER A 534 23.00 -5.78 -78.63
N GLU A 535 21.87 -6.03 -77.96
CA GLU A 535 20.68 -6.65 -78.55
C GLU A 535 20.12 -5.79 -79.70
N ARG A 536 20.00 -4.47 -79.53
CA ARG A 536 19.58 -3.58 -80.64
C ARG A 536 20.53 -3.62 -81.83
N ARG A 537 21.85 -3.68 -81.58
CA ARG A 537 22.85 -3.81 -82.64
C ARG A 537 22.75 -5.15 -83.37
N LEU A 538 22.45 -6.23 -82.66
CA LEU A 538 22.24 -7.55 -83.25
C LEU A 538 21.11 -7.50 -84.28
N TRP A 539 19.95 -7.00 -83.86
CA TRP A 539 18.78 -6.95 -84.72
C TRP A 539 18.96 -6.02 -85.92
N LYS A 540 19.74 -4.94 -85.77
CA LYS A 540 20.13 -4.10 -86.90
C LYS A 540 20.99 -4.87 -87.91
N GLU A 541 21.98 -5.65 -87.46
CA GLU A 541 22.82 -6.45 -88.36
C GLU A 541 22.02 -7.55 -89.07
N VAL A 542 21.06 -8.16 -88.37
CA VAL A 542 20.14 -9.14 -88.96
C VAL A 542 19.32 -8.51 -90.08
N ASP A 543 18.68 -7.37 -89.83
CA ASP A 543 17.91 -6.61 -90.82
C ASP A 543 18.79 -6.17 -92.02
N ASP A 544 19.98 -5.65 -91.75
CA ASP A 544 20.94 -5.26 -92.79
C ASP A 544 21.40 -6.49 -93.63
N ARG A 545 21.55 -7.66 -93.01
CA ARG A 545 21.88 -8.93 -93.71
C ARG A 545 20.71 -9.44 -94.54
N GLU A 546 19.49 -9.44 -94.02
CA GLU A 546 18.30 -9.83 -94.77
C GLU A 546 18.10 -8.94 -96.00
N LYS A 547 18.30 -7.62 -95.85
CA LYS A 547 18.28 -6.68 -96.97
C LYS A 547 19.36 -6.97 -98.02
N ARG A 548 20.59 -7.29 -97.59
CA ARG A 548 21.68 -7.69 -98.51
C ARG A 548 21.33 -8.97 -99.27
N LEU A 549 20.86 -10.01 -98.57
CA LEU A 549 20.46 -11.27 -99.20
C LEU A 549 19.26 -11.10 -100.15
N ALA A 550 18.27 -10.29 -99.78
CA ALA A 550 17.13 -9.97 -100.63
C ALA A 550 17.56 -9.21 -101.89
N ALA A 551 18.48 -8.25 -101.77
CA ALA A 551 19.05 -7.54 -102.91
C ALA A 551 19.86 -8.48 -103.82
N GLU A 552 20.66 -9.39 -103.25
CA GLU A 552 21.40 -10.40 -104.01
C GLU A 552 20.48 -11.38 -104.73
N GLN A 553 19.42 -11.87 -104.07
CA GLN A 553 18.39 -12.71 -104.68
C GLN A 553 17.64 -11.98 -105.79
N GLN A 554 17.33 -10.71 -105.61
CA GLN A 554 16.72 -9.87 -106.64
C GLN A 554 17.64 -9.77 -107.87
N VAL A 555 18.93 -9.46 -107.66
CA VAL A 555 19.93 -9.41 -108.75
C VAL A 555 20.06 -10.78 -109.44
N ALA A 556 20.13 -11.87 -108.68
CA ALA A 556 20.18 -13.23 -109.22
C ALA A 556 18.93 -13.56 -110.05
N GLY A 557 17.74 -13.18 -109.58
CA GLY A 557 16.48 -13.33 -110.30
C GLY A 557 16.43 -12.54 -111.60
N LEU A 558 16.97 -11.31 -111.62
CA LEU A 558 17.10 -10.50 -112.83
C LEU A 558 18.06 -11.15 -113.84
N ARG A 559 19.20 -11.66 -113.37
CA ARG A 559 20.18 -12.38 -114.19
C ARG A 559 19.61 -13.68 -114.76
N ALA A 560 18.81 -14.41 -113.99
CA ALA A 560 18.12 -15.61 -114.46
C ALA A 560 17.08 -15.28 -115.55
N LYS A 561 16.28 -14.21 -115.36
CA LYS A 561 15.35 -13.71 -116.39
C LYS A 561 16.07 -13.33 -117.68
N LEU A 562 17.21 -12.64 -117.58
CA LEU A 562 18.04 -12.31 -118.76
C LEU A 562 18.56 -13.58 -119.45
N THR A 563 19.03 -14.55 -118.67
CA THR A 563 19.57 -15.82 -119.18
C THR A 563 18.50 -16.58 -119.96
N ALA A 564 17.31 -16.76 -119.38
CA ALA A 564 16.18 -17.41 -120.04
C ALA A 564 15.73 -16.66 -121.32
N ALA A 565 15.72 -15.32 -121.28
CA ALA A 565 15.37 -14.52 -122.45
C ALA A 565 16.41 -14.66 -123.58
N ALA A 566 17.70 -14.70 -123.25
CA ALA A 566 18.77 -14.91 -124.22
C ALA A 566 18.69 -16.31 -124.84
N GLU A 567 18.50 -17.36 -124.03
CA GLU A 567 18.31 -18.74 -124.51
C GLU A 567 17.11 -18.85 -125.47
N HIS A 568 16.00 -18.18 -125.16
CA HIS A 568 14.82 -18.16 -126.03
C HIS A 568 15.02 -17.42 -127.36
N ALA A 569 15.85 -16.36 -127.36
CA ALA A 569 16.09 -15.49 -128.51
C ALA A 569 17.07 -16.10 -129.53
N PHE A 570 18.13 -16.78 -129.08
CA PHE A 570 19.22 -17.23 -129.97
C PHE A 570 19.06 -18.63 -130.59
N ARG A 571 18.12 -19.48 -130.11
CA ARG A 571 17.88 -20.91 -130.47
C ARG A 571 19.09 -21.86 -130.29
N ASP A 572 20.32 -21.37 -130.47
CA ASP A 572 21.60 -22.05 -130.24
C ASP A 572 22.15 -21.68 -128.84
N PRO A 573 22.31 -22.67 -127.94
CA PRO A 573 22.81 -22.44 -126.58
C PRO A 573 24.18 -21.75 -126.51
N GLU A 574 25.08 -22.00 -127.47
CA GLU A 574 26.42 -21.40 -127.44
C GLU A 574 26.37 -19.90 -127.78
N LYS A 575 25.47 -19.48 -128.67
CA LYS A 575 25.29 -18.05 -128.99
C LYS A 575 24.68 -17.27 -127.83
N ALA A 576 23.73 -17.86 -127.11
CA ALA A 576 23.19 -17.26 -125.88
C ALA A 576 24.28 -17.13 -124.80
N ARG A 577 25.12 -18.15 -124.63
CA ARG A 577 26.24 -18.14 -123.67
C ARG A 577 27.27 -17.06 -123.99
N VAL A 578 27.61 -16.89 -125.27
CA VAL A 578 28.53 -15.82 -125.73
C VAL A 578 27.93 -14.44 -125.47
N PHE A 579 26.66 -14.21 -125.82
CA PHE A 579 26.00 -12.94 -125.52
C PHE A 579 26.02 -12.62 -124.02
N LEU A 580 25.68 -13.56 -123.16
CA LEU A 580 25.60 -13.32 -121.72
C LEU A 580 26.97 -13.00 -121.07
N ASN A 581 28.05 -13.56 -121.59
CA ASN A 581 29.36 -13.55 -120.93
C ASN A 581 30.48 -12.77 -121.66
N ALA A 582 30.31 -12.44 -122.93
CA ALA A 582 31.28 -11.64 -123.68
C ALA A 582 31.06 -10.14 -123.48
N ALA A 583 32.12 -9.35 -123.70
CA ALA A 583 32.04 -7.89 -123.69
C ALA A 583 31.11 -7.42 -124.82
N HIS A 584 30.06 -6.68 -124.47
CA HIS A 584 29.09 -6.19 -125.46
C HIS A 584 29.36 -4.71 -125.81
N PRO A 585 29.51 -4.34 -127.10
CA PRO A 585 29.80 -2.95 -127.49
C PRO A 585 28.75 -1.94 -127.00
N GLY A 586 27.48 -2.35 -127.00
CA GLY A 586 26.36 -1.55 -126.48
C GLY A 586 26.36 -1.33 -124.95
N LEU A 587 27.27 -1.97 -124.22
CA LEU A 587 27.46 -1.83 -122.78
C LEU A 587 28.86 -1.30 -122.43
N ARG A 588 29.53 -0.62 -123.38
CA ARG A 588 30.90 -0.09 -123.19
C ARG A 588 31.93 -1.14 -122.75
N GLY A 589 31.76 -2.38 -123.19
CA GLY A 589 32.68 -3.49 -122.89
C GLY A 589 32.30 -4.32 -121.66
N ASP A 590 31.24 -3.95 -120.93
CA ASP A 590 30.73 -4.80 -119.86
C ASP A 590 30.06 -6.07 -120.39
N ARG A 591 30.05 -7.09 -119.52
CA ARG A 591 29.39 -8.37 -119.77
C ARG A 591 27.90 -8.25 -119.41
N PRO A 592 26.96 -8.59 -120.30
CA PRO A 592 25.52 -8.49 -120.04
C PRO A 592 25.06 -9.09 -118.70
N LEU A 593 25.56 -10.27 -118.33
CA LEU A 593 25.18 -10.92 -117.07
C LEU A 593 25.68 -10.14 -115.84
N ALA A 594 26.90 -9.58 -115.89
CA ALA A 594 27.46 -8.79 -114.80
C ALA A 594 26.75 -7.43 -114.66
N PHE A 595 26.42 -6.80 -115.79
CA PHE A 595 25.71 -5.52 -115.86
C PHE A 595 24.25 -5.62 -115.38
N CYS A 596 23.62 -6.80 -115.50
CA CYS A 596 22.27 -7.04 -115.04
C CYS A 596 22.20 -7.08 -113.51
N ASN A 597 22.02 -5.91 -112.89
CA ASN A 597 21.95 -5.72 -111.44
C ASN A 597 20.73 -4.91 -110.98
N SER A 598 19.87 -4.50 -111.91
CA SER A 598 18.66 -3.72 -111.64
C SER A 598 17.64 -3.93 -112.76
N GLU A 599 16.36 -3.63 -112.51
CA GLU A 599 15.32 -3.75 -113.54
C GLU A 599 15.58 -2.88 -114.78
N PRO A 600 16.05 -1.62 -114.66
CA PRO A 600 16.41 -0.81 -115.83
C PRO A 600 17.54 -1.44 -116.65
N ALA A 601 18.54 -2.04 -115.98
CA ALA A 601 19.62 -2.75 -116.66
C ALA A 601 19.09 -3.97 -117.41
N LEU A 602 18.22 -4.79 -116.81
CA LEU A 602 17.56 -5.91 -117.49
C LEU A 602 16.78 -5.43 -118.73
N ALA A 603 15.98 -4.37 -118.61
CA ALA A 603 15.19 -3.84 -119.72
C ALA A 603 16.05 -3.37 -120.91
N LEU A 604 17.20 -2.74 -120.62
CA LEU A 604 18.17 -2.35 -121.65
C LEU A 604 18.75 -3.60 -122.35
N LEU A 605 19.14 -4.61 -121.58
CA LEU A 605 19.75 -5.84 -122.09
C LEU A 605 18.78 -6.66 -122.95
N LEU A 606 17.49 -6.72 -122.57
CA LEU A 606 16.45 -7.38 -123.36
C LEU A 606 16.26 -6.73 -124.74
N ARG A 607 16.51 -5.42 -124.90
CA ARG A 607 16.46 -4.73 -126.21
C ARG A 607 17.65 -5.07 -127.12
N LEU A 608 18.76 -5.52 -126.55
CA LEU A 608 19.96 -5.92 -127.28
C LEU A 608 19.85 -7.36 -127.80
N LEU A 609 18.85 -8.13 -127.34
CA LEU A 609 18.54 -9.44 -127.90
C LEU A 609 17.92 -9.28 -129.31
N PRO A 610 18.20 -10.19 -130.24
CA PRO A 610 17.58 -10.17 -131.56
C PRO A 610 16.06 -10.29 -131.42
N LYS A 611 15.32 -9.37 -132.05
CA LYS A 611 13.86 -9.46 -132.13
C LYS A 611 13.51 -10.65 -133.01
N ARG A 612 12.58 -11.50 -132.54
CA ARG A 612 12.00 -12.55 -133.36
C ARG A 612 11.26 -11.97 -134.56
#